data_AF-A0AAN7ID36-F1
#
_entry.id   AF-A0AAN7ID36-F1
#
_cell.length_a   1.000
_cell.length_b   1.000
_cell.length_c   1.000
_cell.angle_alpha   90.00
_cell.angle_beta   90.00
_cell.angle_gamma   90.00
#
_symmetry.space_group_name_H-M   'P 1'
#
loop_
_entity.id
_entity.type
_entity.pdbx_description
1 polymer ?
#
loop_
_entity_poly.entity_id
_entity_poly.type
_entity_poly.pdbx_seq_one_letter_code
_entity_poly.pdbx_strand_id
1 'polypeptide(L)'
;MLNSPPCKEDLNANAFSKMKGLELIKICSAVHFWGLNHLSNQLRMMEWHDYPLKSMPRSFQPYNLVELTMPNSQIEQLPEGFNNLNLLRVMDLSYSQNLIKTPDFSGFQNLRSLTFQGCTRLYNVHPSVRALKNLTLLNLKDCESLKNLPHEIKLESLEVLILSGCSRLEKLSEIGENMTRLSKLYLDRTAIKELQSSIKHLAGLTILNLKDCKFFYAQRPKPELANLLLPESFSGLSSLKSLDLSDCNLLDGALPDLSSLSSLRSLNLSKNNFTRLPDAISQLSMLKLLCLDNCSKLQSLSCLSLSTKYVMARGCTSLENYSNNSVVWTSGEAGLAFINCLSFLEDEEGKITEGFLLDSLLENGGKIIENSLPDIHFQPFWQSYMEDHIRESEEFYSVLNQIEIPTWFDHQNRGSDVSIPLYQYGTNWTGIALCVDIKVQKNLSEVSPGDPTDFHEFRLELMHGGPEDFPRNYKFPRDKIHVGSFGIWLYISHAKLGVLLHGCDDIRPFIKTYSADIEIKGCGARILHERDLVQFVQILSQQIFGNGRFLAGS
;
A
#
# COMPACT_ATOMS: atom_id res chain seq x y z
N MET A 1 -16.78 9.18 -26.27
CA MET A 1 -17.36 9.50 -24.95
C MET A 1 -18.81 9.84 -25.15
N LEU A 2 -19.72 9.07 -24.57
CA LEU A 2 -21.13 9.44 -24.39
C LEU A 2 -21.38 9.35 -22.89
N ASN A 3 -21.55 10.49 -22.24
CA ASN A 3 -22.07 10.56 -20.87
C ASN A 3 -23.59 10.45 -20.98
N SER A 4 -24.13 9.24 -20.83
CA SER A 4 -25.55 9.03 -20.56
C SER A 4 -25.75 8.67 -19.07
N PRO A 5 -26.94 8.94 -18.48
CA PRO A 5 -27.27 8.58 -17.09
C PRO A 5 -27.24 7.04 -16.92
N PRO A 6 -27.44 6.48 -15.70
CA PRO A 6 -27.57 5.04 -15.50
C PRO A 6 -28.92 4.54 -16.03
N CYS A 7 -29.17 4.72 -17.33
CA CYS A 7 -30.14 3.92 -18.03
C CYS A 7 -29.55 2.51 -18.10
N LYS A 8 -30.32 1.53 -17.61
CA LYS A 8 -30.11 0.12 -17.92
C LYS A 8 -30.21 -0.03 -19.44
N GLU A 9 -29.10 0.17 -20.14
CA GLU A 9 -29.02 -0.10 -21.57
C GLU A 9 -28.88 -1.61 -21.74
N ASP A 10 -29.96 -2.26 -22.16
CA ASP A 10 -29.93 -3.64 -22.62
C ASP A 10 -29.14 -3.69 -23.94
N LEU A 11 -27.83 -3.88 -23.85
CA LEU A 11 -26.98 -4.03 -25.02
C LEU A 11 -27.21 -5.42 -25.63
N ASN A 12 -27.73 -5.43 -26.86
CA ASN A 12 -27.91 -6.67 -27.62
C ASN A 12 -26.55 -7.32 -27.89
N ALA A 13 -26.24 -8.39 -27.17
CA ALA A 13 -24.96 -9.07 -27.26
C ALA A 13 -24.66 -9.65 -28.66
N ASN A 14 -25.67 -9.79 -29.53
CA ASN A 14 -25.48 -10.15 -30.94
C ASN A 14 -24.67 -9.08 -31.71
N ALA A 15 -24.58 -7.84 -31.24
CA ALA A 15 -23.73 -6.82 -31.85
C ALA A 15 -22.24 -7.24 -31.84
N PHE A 16 -21.78 -7.91 -30.77
CA PHE A 16 -20.39 -8.39 -30.68
C PHE A 16 -20.06 -9.48 -31.72
N SER A 17 -21.06 -10.20 -32.23
CA SER A 17 -20.86 -11.16 -33.34
C SER A 17 -20.48 -10.47 -34.66
N LYS A 18 -20.88 -9.20 -34.83
CA LYS A 18 -20.57 -8.39 -36.02
C LYS A 18 -19.23 -7.64 -35.89
N MET A 19 -18.77 -7.38 -34.67
CA MET A 19 -17.55 -6.63 -34.36
C MET A 19 -16.29 -7.52 -34.42
N LYS A 20 -16.03 -8.17 -35.56
CA LYS A 20 -14.92 -9.14 -35.69
C LYS A 20 -13.51 -8.55 -35.61
N GLY A 21 -13.37 -7.24 -35.83
CA GLY A 21 -12.11 -6.50 -35.73
C GLY A 21 -11.98 -5.69 -34.44
N LEU A 22 -12.78 -5.98 -33.41
CA LEU A 22 -12.70 -5.27 -32.14
C LEU A 22 -11.40 -5.65 -31.43
N GLU A 23 -10.58 -4.64 -31.13
CA GLU A 23 -9.30 -4.79 -30.42
C GLU A 23 -9.37 -4.35 -28.95
N LEU A 24 -10.26 -3.41 -28.62
CA LEU A 24 -10.36 -2.83 -27.27
C LEU A 24 -11.82 -2.83 -26.82
N ILE A 25 -12.06 -3.29 -25.61
CA ILE A 25 -13.37 -3.18 -24.96
C ILE A 25 -13.19 -2.71 -23.52
N LYS A 26 -13.98 -1.71 -23.14
CA LYS A 26 -14.03 -1.16 -21.79
C LYS A 26 -15.49 -0.96 -21.37
N ILE A 27 -15.94 -1.72 -20.40
CA ILE A 27 -17.29 -1.69 -19.83
C ILE A 27 -17.13 -1.60 -18.30
N CYS A 28 -17.44 -0.43 -17.73
CA CYS A 28 -17.24 -0.15 -16.30
C CYS A 28 -18.54 -0.06 -15.50
N SER A 29 -19.69 -0.32 -16.12
CA SER A 29 -21.00 -0.30 -15.48
C SER A 29 -21.65 -1.68 -15.55
N ALA A 30 -22.49 -2.01 -14.58
CA ALA A 30 -23.29 -3.22 -14.56
C ALA A 30 -24.33 -3.22 -15.71
N VAL A 31 -23.90 -3.65 -16.89
CA VAL A 31 -24.77 -3.82 -18.05
C VAL A 31 -25.25 -5.27 -18.08
N HIS A 32 -26.57 -5.48 -18.16
CA HIS A 32 -27.14 -6.80 -18.34
C HIS A 32 -26.98 -7.24 -19.81
N PHE A 33 -26.09 -8.21 -20.05
CA PHE A 33 -25.97 -8.85 -21.37
C PHE A 33 -26.68 -10.20 -21.37
N TRP A 34 -27.67 -10.36 -22.25
CA TRP A 34 -28.29 -11.65 -22.53
C TRP A 34 -27.77 -12.16 -23.87
N GLY A 35 -27.29 -13.41 -23.90
CA GLY A 35 -26.90 -14.08 -25.14
C GLY A 35 -25.51 -13.72 -25.70
N LEU A 36 -24.55 -13.27 -24.88
CA LEU A 36 -23.16 -13.10 -25.33
C LEU A 36 -22.53 -14.46 -25.66
N ASN A 37 -22.47 -14.78 -26.96
CA ASN A 37 -21.95 -16.04 -27.49
C ASN A 37 -20.68 -15.88 -28.33
N HIS A 38 -20.23 -14.63 -28.53
CA HIS A 38 -19.07 -14.31 -29.36
C HIS A 38 -18.33 -13.10 -28.80
N LEU A 39 -17.01 -13.19 -28.75
CA LEU A 39 -16.08 -12.08 -28.53
C LEU A 39 -15.03 -12.10 -29.63
N SER A 40 -14.53 -10.93 -30.02
CA SER A 40 -13.53 -10.80 -31.07
C SER A 40 -12.20 -11.42 -30.63
N ASN A 41 -11.67 -12.35 -31.43
CA ASN A 41 -10.33 -12.93 -31.19
C ASN A 41 -9.18 -11.93 -31.48
N GLN A 42 -9.49 -10.73 -31.99
CA GLN A 42 -8.52 -9.65 -32.19
C GLN A 42 -8.36 -8.77 -30.93
N LEU A 43 -9.10 -9.06 -29.84
CA LEU A 43 -9.00 -8.29 -28.60
C LEU A 43 -7.56 -8.29 -28.06
N ARG A 44 -7.07 -7.08 -27.81
CA ARG A 44 -5.79 -6.74 -27.16
C ARG A 44 -5.99 -6.27 -25.73
N MET A 45 -7.10 -5.59 -25.45
CA MET A 45 -7.48 -5.17 -24.10
C MET A 45 -8.95 -5.47 -23.86
N MET A 46 -9.25 -6.08 -22.71
CA MET A 46 -10.60 -6.30 -22.25
C MET A 46 -10.72 -5.85 -20.78
N GLU A 47 -11.36 -4.72 -20.57
CA GLU A 47 -11.79 -4.24 -19.25
C GLU A 47 -13.32 -4.38 -19.16
N TRP A 48 -13.80 -5.26 -18.29
CA TRP A 48 -15.22 -5.55 -18.20
C TRP A 48 -15.64 -5.87 -16.76
N HIS A 49 -16.14 -4.83 -16.08
CA HIS A 49 -16.62 -4.94 -14.71
C HIS A 49 -17.95 -5.69 -14.68
N ASP A 50 -18.18 -6.47 -13.63
CA ASP A 50 -19.42 -7.21 -13.42
C ASP A 50 -19.76 -8.16 -14.59
N TYR A 51 -18.73 -8.79 -15.19
CA TYR A 51 -18.93 -9.69 -16.33
C TYR A 51 -19.97 -10.77 -16.00
N PRO A 52 -21.08 -10.86 -16.75
CA PRO A 52 -22.29 -11.52 -16.26
C PRO A 52 -22.29 -13.04 -16.46
N LEU A 53 -21.40 -13.58 -17.30
CA LEU A 53 -21.40 -15.00 -17.62
C LEU A 53 -20.48 -15.79 -16.67
N LYS A 54 -20.90 -17.03 -16.38
CA LYS A 54 -20.13 -18.00 -15.61
C LYS A 54 -18.83 -18.46 -16.29
N SER A 55 -18.75 -18.28 -17.60
CA SER A 55 -17.56 -18.58 -18.40
C SER A 55 -17.52 -17.69 -19.64
N MET A 56 -16.33 -17.58 -20.24
CA MET A 56 -16.15 -16.90 -21.52
C MET A 56 -16.73 -17.75 -22.66
N PRO A 57 -17.14 -17.15 -23.80
CA PRO A 57 -17.62 -17.89 -24.95
C PRO A 57 -16.60 -18.93 -25.43
N ARG A 58 -17.04 -20.15 -25.74
CA ARG A 58 -16.14 -21.25 -26.16
C ARG A 58 -15.33 -20.94 -27.43
N SER A 59 -15.88 -20.10 -28.30
CA SER A 59 -15.23 -19.64 -29.54
C SER A 59 -14.13 -18.59 -29.32
N PHE A 60 -14.05 -18.03 -28.11
CA PHE A 60 -13.10 -16.96 -27.79
C PHE A 60 -11.69 -17.55 -27.60
N GLN A 61 -10.78 -17.14 -28.47
CA GLN A 61 -9.39 -17.54 -28.52
C GLN A 61 -8.51 -16.28 -28.52
N PRO A 62 -8.26 -15.69 -27.34
CA PRO A 62 -7.68 -14.34 -27.21
C PRO A 62 -6.15 -14.31 -27.35
N TYR A 63 -5.58 -14.89 -28.42
CA TYR A 63 -4.12 -14.98 -28.57
C TYR A 63 -3.41 -13.62 -28.65
N ASN A 64 -4.13 -12.56 -29.04
CA ASN A 64 -3.63 -11.19 -29.13
C ASN A 64 -3.80 -10.38 -27.84
N LEU A 65 -4.41 -10.96 -26.80
CA LEU A 65 -4.78 -10.25 -25.58
C LEU A 65 -3.54 -9.93 -24.74
N VAL A 66 -3.39 -8.66 -24.41
CA VAL A 66 -2.33 -8.10 -23.58
C VAL A 66 -2.82 -7.83 -22.16
N GLU A 67 -4.09 -7.44 -22.02
CA GLU A 67 -4.70 -7.13 -20.72
C GLU A 67 -6.12 -7.70 -20.62
N LEU A 68 -6.38 -8.40 -19.52
CA LEU A 68 -7.69 -8.92 -19.14
C LEU A 68 -8.03 -8.45 -17.72
N THR A 69 -8.96 -7.52 -17.62
CA THR A 69 -9.39 -6.90 -16.36
C THR A 69 -10.90 -7.07 -16.24
N MET A 70 -11.35 -8.02 -15.42
CA MET A 70 -12.77 -8.29 -15.24
C MET A 70 -13.11 -8.43 -13.75
N PRO A 71 -13.07 -7.34 -12.98
CA PRO A 71 -13.43 -7.38 -11.57
C PRO A 71 -14.93 -7.64 -11.38
N ASN A 72 -15.30 -8.18 -10.22
CA ASN A 72 -16.68 -8.53 -9.85
C ASN A 72 -17.35 -9.53 -10.81
N SER A 73 -16.56 -10.34 -11.52
CA SER A 73 -17.09 -11.27 -12.53
C SER A 73 -17.86 -12.42 -11.91
N GLN A 74 -18.89 -12.88 -12.63
CA GLN A 74 -19.62 -14.10 -12.29
C GLN A 74 -18.89 -15.38 -12.73
N ILE A 75 -17.67 -15.26 -13.26
CA ILE A 75 -16.87 -16.38 -13.78
C ILE A 75 -16.59 -17.39 -12.68
N GLU A 76 -16.95 -18.65 -12.95
CA GLU A 76 -16.64 -19.79 -12.08
C GLU A 76 -15.27 -20.40 -12.42
N GLN A 77 -14.90 -20.35 -13.70
CA GLN A 77 -13.60 -20.80 -14.22
C GLN A 77 -13.30 -20.15 -15.58
N LEU A 78 -12.00 -19.89 -15.84
CA LEU A 78 -11.55 -19.58 -17.19
C LEU A 78 -11.62 -20.84 -18.09
N PRO A 79 -11.87 -20.70 -19.41
CA PRO A 79 -12.05 -21.86 -20.29
C PRO A 79 -10.85 -22.80 -20.35
N GLU A 80 -11.12 -24.10 -20.34
CA GLU A 80 -10.14 -25.12 -20.71
C GLU A 80 -9.73 -24.90 -22.17
N GLY A 81 -8.45 -24.66 -22.45
CA GLY A 81 -7.96 -24.26 -23.78
C GLY A 81 -7.31 -22.88 -23.87
N PHE A 82 -7.27 -22.11 -22.77
CA PHE A 82 -6.46 -20.89 -22.62
C PHE A 82 -4.94 -21.21 -22.57
N ASN A 83 -4.44 -21.88 -23.60
CA ASN A 83 -3.17 -22.61 -23.55
C ASN A 83 -2.02 -21.86 -24.24
N ASN A 84 -2.24 -20.61 -24.70
CA ASN A 84 -1.25 -19.88 -25.50
C ASN A 84 -1.46 -18.35 -25.46
N LEU A 85 -1.58 -17.78 -24.26
CA LEU A 85 -1.76 -16.34 -24.04
C LEU A 85 -0.40 -15.66 -23.81
N ASN A 86 0.52 -15.84 -24.76
CA ASN A 86 1.90 -15.35 -24.63
C ASN A 86 2.00 -13.83 -24.64
N LEU A 87 1.00 -13.10 -25.13
CA LEU A 87 1.02 -11.64 -25.10
C LEU A 87 0.43 -11.05 -23.81
N LEU A 88 -0.27 -11.86 -23.02
CA LEU A 88 -0.96 -11.39 -21.82
C LEU A 88 0.05 -11.00 -20.75
N ARG A 89 -0.04 -9.74 -20.31
CA ARG A 89 0.81 -9.12 -19.29
C ARG A 89 0.07 -8.89 -17.99
N VAL A 90 -1.23 -8.61 -18.05
CA VAL A 90 -2.07 -8.29 -16.90
C VAL A 90 -3.31 -9.17 -16.92
N MET A 91 -3.57 -9.82 -15.78
CA MET A 91 -4.82 -10.51 -15.51
C MET A 91 -5.36 -10.08 -14.14
N ASP A 92 -6.53 -9.45 -14.14
CA ASP A 92 -7.25 -9.05 -12.94
C ASP A 92 -8.67 -9.66 -12.97
N LEU A 93 -8.94 -10.53 -12.01
CA LEU A 93 -10.24 -11.14 -11.76
C LEU A 93 -10.73 -10.83 -10.34
N SER A 94 -10.33 -9.69 -9.77
CA SER A 94 -10.68 -9.29 -8.40
C SER A 94 -12.18 -9.39 -8.12
N TYR A 95 -12.54 -9.76 -6.90
CA TYR A 95 -13.90 -9.83 -6.39
C TYR A 95 -14.82 -10.79 -7.18
N SER A 96 -14.24 -11.70 -7.97
CA SER A 96 -14.98 -12.76 -8.66
C SER A 96 -15.39 -13.84 -7.67
N GLN A 97 -16.49 -13.59 -6.95
CA GLN A 97 -16.93 -14.41 -5.82
C GLN A 97 -17.19 -15.87 -6.19
N ASN A 98 -17.45 -16.18 -7.46
CA ASN A 98 -17.73 -17.53 -7.93
C ASN A 98 -16.48 -18.31 -8.36
N LEU A 99 -15.31 -17.68 -8.45
CA LEU A 99 -14.08 -18.31 -8.90
C LEU A 99 -13.54 -19.26 -7.82
N ILE A 100 -13.47 -20.55 -8.12
CA ILE A 100 -13.07 -21.60 -7.15
C ILE A 100 -11.59 -22.01 -7.33
N LYS A 101 -11.09 -21.97 -8.57
CA LYS A 101 -9.72 -22.37 -8.95
C LYS A 101 -9.17 -21.45 -10.03
N THR A 102 -7.85 -21.26 -10.05
CA THR A 102 -7.18 -20.57 -11.16
C THR A 102 -7.02 -21.49 -12.39
N PRO A 103 -6.80 -20.95 -13.60
CA PRO A 103 -6.48 -21.76 -14.78
C PRO A 103 -5.08 -22.39 -14.68
N ASP A 104 -4.77 -23.27 -15.63
CA ASP A 104 -3.39 -23.63 -15.94
C ASP A 104 -2.66 -22.42 -16.56
N PHE A 105 -1.56 -22.03 -15.94
CA PHE A 105 -0.71 -20.90 -16.30
C PHE A 105 0.43 -21.25 -17.28
N SER A 106 0.53 -22.49 -17.75
CA SER A 106 1.62 -22.92 -18.65
C SER A 106 1.69 -22.12 -19.96
N GLY A 107 0.58 -21.55 -20.42
CA GLY A 107 0.49 -20.70 -21.62
C GLY A 107 0.69 -19.19 -21.39
N PHE A 108 1.11 -18.73 -20.21
CA PHE A 108 1.09 -17.31 -19.79
C PHE A 108 2.50 -16.73 -19.59
N GLN A 109 3.40 -16.96 -20.55
CA GLN A 109 4.86 -16.75 -20.37
C GLN A 109 5.28 -15.28 -20.13
N ASN A 110 4.48 -14.30 -20.55
CA ASN A 110 4.77 -12.87 -20.37
C ASN A 110 3.89 -12.18 -19.31
N LEU A 111 3.18 -12.96 -18.50
CA LEU A 111 2.34 -12.42 -17.44
C LEU A 111 3.21 -11.72 -16.40
N ARG A 112 2.91 -10.46 -16.12
CA ARG A 112 3.61 -9.59 -15.16
C ARG A 112 2.79 -9.34 -13.90
N SER A 113 1.48 -9.20 -14.06
CA SER A 113 0.56 -8.94 -12.94
C SER A 113 -0.60 -9.93 -12.97
N LEU A 114 -0.84 -10.55 -11.81
CA LEU A 114 -1.92 -11.51 -11.59
C LEU A 114 -2.64 -11.16 -10.28
N THR A 115 -3.92 -10.79 -10.40
CA THR A 115 -4.75 -10.34 -9.28
C THR A 115 -6.04 -11.14 -9.19
N PHE A 116 -6.30 -11.72 -8.02
CA PHE A 116 -7.54 -12.39 -7.63
C PHE A 116 -8.07 -11.85 -6.29
N GLN A 117 -7.74 -10.59 -5.96
CA GLN A 117 -8.12 -10.00 -4.68
C GLN A 117 -9.62 -10.13 -4.42
N GLY A 118 -10.03 -10.55 -3.24
CA GLY A 118 -11.44 -10.66 -2.85
C GLY A 118 -12.18 -11.85 -3.49
N CYS A 119 -11.49 -12.77 -4.16
CA CYS A 119 -12.08 -14.03 -4.62
C CYS A 119 -12.28 -14.99 -3.44
N THR A 120 -13.29 -14.74 -2.61
CA THR A 120 -13.47 -15.41 -1.30
C THR A 120 -13.66 -16.93 -1.39
N ARG A 121 -14.10 -17.45 -2.55
CA ARG A 121 -14.27 -18.90 -2.81
C ARG A 121 -13.06 -19.58 -3.47
N LEU A 122 -12.02 -18.82 -3.83
CA LEU A 122 -10.80 -19.36 -4.42
C LEU A 122 -10.12 -20.28 -3.40
N TYR A 123 -10.09 -21.58 -3.69
CA TYR A 123 -9.62 -22.59 -2.76
C TYR A 123 -8.14 -22.95 -2.99
N ASN A 124 -7.71 -22.96 -4.26
CA ASN A 124 -6.36 -23.31 -4.66
C ASN A 124 -5.86 -22.51 -5.87
N VAL A 125 -4.54 -22.29 -5.89
CA VAL A 125 -3.82 -21.78 -7.05
C VAL A 125 -3.18 -22.94 -7.80
N HIS A 126 -3.32 -22.97 -9.12
CA HIS A 126 -2.81 -24.04 -9.95
C HIS A 126 -1.27 -24.10 -9.88
N PRO A 127 -0.65 -25.29 -9.73
CA PRO A 127 0.80 -25.44 -9.54
C PRO A 127 1.67 -24.83 -10.64
N SER A 128 1.15 -24.70 -11.86
CA SER A 128 1.84 -24.06 -12.98
C SER A 128 2.17 -22.58 -12.76
N VAL A 129 1.60 -21.92 -11.74
CA VAL A 129 1.93 -20.52 -11.40
C VAL A 129 3.45 -20.36 -11.22
N ARG A 130 4.14 -21.39 -10.70
CA ARG A 130 5.61 -21.43 -10.54
C ARG A 130 6.40 -21.32 -11.84
N ALA A 131 5.77 -21.53 -13.00
CA ALA A 131 6.41 -21.42 -14.30
C ALA A 131 6.41 -19.98 -14.85
N LEU A 132 5.77 -19.03 -14.16
CA LEU A 132 5.63 -17.64 -14.60
C LEU A 132 6.92 -16.84 -14.34
N LYS A 133 7.86 -16.91 -15.27
CA LYS A 133 9.20 -16.29 -15.14
C LYS A 133 9.22 -14.77 -15.09
N ASN A 134 8.17 -14.12 -15.60
CA ASN A 134 8.08 -12.66 -15.73
C ASN A 134 7.09 -12.03 -14.74
N LEU A 135 6.49 -12.81 -13.84
CA LEU A 135 5.51 -12.32 -12.88
C LEU A 135 6.19 -11.44 -11.85
N THR A 136 5.75 -10.18 -11.73
CA THR A 136 6.27 -9.20 -10.77
C THR A 136 5.28 -8.95 -9.62
N LEU A 137 3.97 -9.13 -9.86
CA LEU A 137 2.92 -8.97 -8.85
C LEU A 137 2.00 -10.19 -8.83
N LEU A 138 1.85 -10.81 -7.65
CA LEU A 138 0.81 -11.78 -7.34
C LEU A 138 -0.03 -11.26 -6.16
N ASN A 139 -1.29 -10.91 -6.43
CA ASN A 139 -2.22 -10.42 -5.42
C ASN A 139 -3.39 -11.39 -5.22
N LEU A 140 -3.41 -12.03 -4.05
CA LEU A 140 -4.43 -12.97 -3.58
C LEU A 140 -5.12 -12.44 -2.31
N LYS A 141 -5.06 -11.13 -2.07
CA LYS A 141 -5.65 -10.49 -0.90
C LYS A 141 -7.12 -10.90 -0.71
N ASP A 142 -7.55 -11.11 0.53
CA ASP A 142 -8.94 -11.44 0.91
C ASP A 142 -9.50 -12.69 0.18
N CYS A 143 -8.64 -13.63 -0.24
CA CYS A 143 -9.04 -14.97 -0.71
C CYS A 143 -9.30 -15.88 0.50
N GLU A 144 -10.39 -15.64 1.21
CA GLU A 144 -10.70 -16.26 2.50
C GLU A 144 -10.74 -17.81 2.48
N SER A 145 -11.11 -18.42 1.34
CA SER A 145 -11.13 -19.88 1.20
C SER A 145 -9.79 -20.51 0.81
N LEU A 146 -8.76 -19.70 0.52
CA LEU A 146 -7.47 -20.19 0.05
C LEU A 146 -6.80 -20.97 1.18
N LYS A 147 -6.63 -22.28 0.97
CA LYS A 147 -5.97 -23.15 1.96
C LYS A 147 -4.53 -23.47 1.60
N ASN A 148 -4.27 -23.65 0.30
CA ASN A 148 -2.99 -24.13 -0.18
C ASN A 148 -2.53 -23.31 -1.38
N LEU A 149 -1.30 -22.83 -1.29
CA LEU A 149 -0.48 -22.49 -2.43
C LEU A 149 0.25 -23.75 -2.93
N PRO A 150 0.85 -23.75 -4.13
CA PRO A 150 1.72 -24.85 -4.57
C PRO A 150 2.83 -25.10 -3.54
N HIS A 151 3.29 -26.34 -3.39
CA HIS A 151 4.27 -26.72 -2.35
C HIS A 151 5.49 -25.79 -2.28
N GLU A 152 6.00 -25.36 -3.44
CA GLU A 152 7.13 -24.45 -3.57
C GLU A 152 6.75 -23.24 -4.44
N ILE A 153 7.15 -22.04 -4.01
CA ILE A 153 7.08 -20.81 -4.79
C ILE A 153 8.49 -20.41 -5.21
N LYS A 154 8.76 -20.55 -6.51
CA LYS A 154 10.01 -20.11 -7.15
C LYS A 154 9.70 -19.21 -8.35
N LEU A 155 9.48 -17.94 -8.05
CA LEU A 155 9.13 -16.88 -9.00
C LEU A 155 10.23 -15.80 -8.99
N GLU A 156 11.32 -16.05 -9.71
CA GLU A 156 12.56 -15.24 -9.63
C GLU A 156 12.38 -13.74 -9.97
N SER A 157 11.33 -13.39 -10.73
CA SER A 157 11.00 -12.00 -11.06
C SER A 157 9.96 -11.36 -10.15
N LEU A 158 9.41 -12.10 -9.16
CA LEU A 158 8.34 -11.59 -8.31
C LEU A 158 8.87 -10.49 -7.41
N GLU A 159 8.22 -9.33 -7.42
CA GLU A 159 8.60 -8.15 -6.64
C GLU A 159 7.64 -7.94 -5.47
N VAL A 160 6.36 -8.32 -5.63
CA VAL A 160 5.31 -8.15 -4.63
C VAL A 160 4.42 -9.41 -4.55
N LEU A 161 4.28 -9.95 -3.35
CA LEU A 161 3.35 -11.04 -3.02
C LEU A 161 2.39 -10.59 -1.92
N ILE A 162 1.09 -10.60 -2.23
CA ILE A 162 0.03 -10.22 -1.29
C ILE A 162 -0.87 -11.42 -1.03
N LEU A 163 -0.88 -11.90 0.22
CA LEU A 163 -1.74 -12.95 0.74
C LEU A 163 -2.59 -12.46 1.93
N SER A 164 -2.58 -11.15 2.18
CA SER A 164 -3.33 -10.50 3.26
C SER A 164 -4.79 -10.96 3.31
N GLY A 165 -5.34 -11.29 4.48
CA GLY A 165 -6.74 -11.71 4.62
C GLY A 165 -7.07 -13.11 4.11
N CYS A 166 -6.08 -13.92 3.69
CA CYS A 166 -6.28 -15.35 3.42
C CYS A 166 -6.46 -16.13 4.75
N SER A 167 -7.61 -15.96 5.40
CA SER A 167 -7.89 -16.41 6.76
C SER A 167 -7.86 -17.93 6.98
N ARG A 168 -7.82 -18.74 5.91
CA ARG A 168 -7.67 -20.21 5.97
C ARG A 168 -6.30 -20.73 5.52
N LEU A 169 -5.37 -19.83 5.18
CA LEU A 169 -4.01 -20.20 4.81
C LEU A 169 -3.20 -20.49 6.07
N GLU A 170 -3.01 -21.77 6.38
CA GLU A 170 -2.34 -22.19 7.63
C GLU A 170 -0.82 -22.32 7.51
N LYS A 171 -0.30 -22.39 6.28
CA LYS A 171 1.12 -22.58 5.99
C LYS A 171 1.51 -21.77 4.77
N LEU A 172 2.65 -21.08 4.86
CA LEU A 172 3.32 -20.54 3.68
C LEU A 172 3.98 -21.69 2.91
N SER A 173 3.98 -21.61 1.59
CA SER A 173 4.76 -22.51 0.72
C SER A 173 6.26 -22.38 0.98
N GLU A 174 7.00 -23.43 0.65
CA GLU A 174 8.45 -23.35 0.67
C GLU A 174 8.93 -22.33 -0.36
N ILE A 175 9.79 -21.40 0.07
CA ILE A 175 10.36 -20.38 -0.80
C ILE A 175 11.59 -20.98 -1.49
N GLY A 176 11.55 -21.05 -2.82
CA GLY A 176 12.67 -21.53 -3.61
C GLY A 176 13.90 -20.64 -3.47
N GLU A 177 15.08 -21.20 -3.70
CA GLU A 177 16.34 -20.44 -3.72
C GLU A 177 16.32 -19.32 -4.78
N ASN A 178 17.14 -18.27 -4.57
CA ASN A 178 17.32 -17.13 -5.48
C ASN A 178 16.07 -16.25 -5.71
N MET A 179 15.14 -16.21 -4.76
CA MET A 179 13.99 -15.29 -4.75
C MET A 179 14.38 -13.85 -4.35
N THR A 180 15.47 -13.32 -4.92
CA THR A 180 16.11 -12.06 -4.50
C THR A 180 15.37 -10.80 -4.94
N ARG A 181 14.45 -10.89 -5.92
CA ARG A 181 13.68 -9.73 -6.40
C ARG A 181 12.45 -9.43 -5.56
N LEU A 182 12.01 -10.36 -4.71
CA LEU A 182 10.83 -10.16 -3.88
C LEU A 182 11.12 -9.10 -2.83
N SER A 183 10.49 -7.94 -2.98
CA SER A 183 10.72 -6.76 -2.15
C SER A 183 9.64 -6.57 -1.07
N LYS A 184 8.41 -7.04 -1.32
CA LYS A 184 7.27 -6.86 -0.41
C LYS A 184 6.48 -8.17 -0.27
N LEU A 185 6.33 -8.62 0.97
CA LEU A 185 5.56 -9.81 1.32
C LEU A 185 4.52 -9.43 2.38
N TYR A 186 3.25 -9.59 2.03
CA TYR A 186 2.12 -9.32 2.93
C TYR A 186 1.38 -10.62 3.25
N LEU A 187 1.36 -10.95 4.54
CA LEU A 187 0.76 -12.14 5.13
C LEU A 187 -0.22 -11.77 6.26
N ASP A 188 -0.56 -10.48 6.42
CA ASP A 188 -1.42 -10.03 7.52
C ASP A 188 -2.79 -10.70 7.48
N ARG A 189 -3.39 -10.95 8.64
CA ARG A 189 -4.72 -11.58 8.78
C ARG A 189 -4.81 -12.95 8.09
N THR A 190 -3.73 -13.72 8.14
CA THR A 190 -3.70 -15.13 7.73
C THR A 190 -3.66 -16.05 8.94
N ALA A 191 -4.00 -17.34 8.76
CA ALA A 191 -3.93 -18.34 9.83
C ALA A 191 -2.57 -19.06 9.89
N ILE A 192 -1.51 -18.45 9.36
CA ILE A 192 -0.19 -19.06 9.28
C ILE A 192 0.30 -19.40 10.68
N LYS A 193 0.66 -20.68 10.88
CA LYS A 193 1.10 -21.19 12.18
C LYS A 193 2.60 -21.00 12.41
N GLU A 194 3.37 -21.08 11.34
CA GLU A 194 4.82 -21.02 11.35
C GLU A 194 5.33 -20.28 10.12
N LEU A 195 6.25 -19.35 10.32
CA LEU A 195 7.04 -18.76 9.24
C LEU A 195 8.26 -19.64 8.97
N GLN A 196 8.28 -20.29 7.81
CA GLN A 196 9.30 -21.28 7.46
C GLN A 196 10.71 -20.68 7.34
N SER A 197 11.74 -21.50 7.65
CA SER A 197 13.15 -21.11 7.54
C SER A 197 13.62 -20.79 6.10
N SER A 198 12.87 -21.23 5.09
CA SER A 198 13.09 -20.87 3.68
C SER A 198 12.92 -19.38 3.39
N ILE A 199 12.35 -18.60 4.31
CA ILE A 199 12.27 -17.13 4.23
C ILE A 199 13.66 -16.48 4.02
N LYS A 200 14.73 -17.15 4.48
CA LYS A 200 16.13 -16.73 4.27
C LYS A 200 16.53 -16.54 2.81
N HIS A 201 15.80 -17.15 1.86
CA HIS A 201 16.06 -17.01 0.43
C HIS A 201 15.59 -15.66 -0.15
N LEU A 202 14.84 -14.86 0.62
CA LEU A 202 14.31 -13.56 0.20
C LEU A 202 15.29 -12.41 0.49
N ALA A 203 16.50 -12.48 -0.08
CA ALA A 203 17.57 -11.53 0.25
C ALA A 203 17.27 -10.06 -0.11
N GLY A 204 16.35 -9.81 -1.05
CA GLY A 204 15.90 -8.46 -1.42
C GLY A 204 14.63 -7.99 -0.70
N LEU A 205 14.12 -8.75 0.27
CA LEU A 205 12.89 -8.39 0.98
C LEU A 205 13.11 -7.12 1.79
N THR A 206 12.27 -6.11 1.57
CA THR A 206 12.31 -4.82 2.26
C THR A 206 11.14 -4.64 3.22
N ILE A 207 10.00 -5.26 2.93
CA ILE A 207 8.79 -5.22 3.76
C ILE A 207 8.28 -6.63 4.00
N LEU A 208 8.12 -6.99 5.27
CA LEU A 208 7.43 -8.19 5.72
C LEU A 208 6.30 -7.80 6.68
N ASN A 209 5.05 -8.09 6.29
CA ASN A 209 3.88 -7.84 7.13
C ASN A 209 3.23 -9.15 7.55
N LEU A 210 3.22 -9.42 8.85
CA LEU A 210 2.61 -10.57 9.51
C LEU A 210 1.56 -10.13 10.55
N LYS A 211 1.04 -8.89 10.47
CA LYS A 211 0.05 -8.36 11.40
C LYS A 211 -1.15 -9.32 11.54
N ASP A 212 -1.62 -9.57 12.76
CA ASP A 212 -2.80 -10.39 13.04
C ASP A 212 -2.67 -11.82 12.49
N CYS A 213 -1.48 -12.42 12.60
CA CYS A 213 -1.22 -13.83 12.30
C CYS A 213 -1.35 -14.74 13.54
N LYS A 214 -2.39 -14.52 14.35
CA LYS A 214 -2.73 -15.39 15.49
C LYS A 214 -3.71 -16.47 15.06
N PHE A 215 -3.58 -17.67 15.60
CA PHE A 215 -4.45 -18.80 15.25
C PHE A 215 -4.96 -19.53 16.49
N PHE A 216 -6.06 -20.28 16.31
CA PHE A 216 -6.68 -21.06 17.38
C PHE A 216 -6.49 -22.55 17.13
N TYR A 217 -6.05 -23.30 18.14
CA TYR A 217 -6.15 -24.75 18.09
C TYR A 217 -7.62 -25.17 18.26
N ALA A 218 -8.13 -25.95 17.32
CA ALA A 218 -9.44 -26.59 17.45
C ALA A 218 -9.40 -27.78 18.44
N GLN A 219 -8.96 -27.54 19.68
CA GLN A 219 -9.06 -28.52 20.76
C GLN A 219 -10.28 -28.21 21.63
N ARG A 220 -11.08 -29.24 21.95
CA ARG A 220 -12.18 -29.14 22.92
C ARG A 220 -11.61 -29.28 24.35
N PRO A 221 -12.15 -28.58 25.36
CA PRO A 221 -13.43 -27.84 25.35
C PRO A 221 -13.32 -26.33 25.07
N LYS A 222 -12.12 -25.76 24.90
CA LYS A 222 -11.93 -24.32 24.65
C LYS A 222 -10.79 -24.10 23.64
N PRO A 223 -11.01 -23.34 22.55
CA PRO A 223 -9.93 -22.99 21.63
C PRO A 223 -8.86 -22.21 22.38
N GLU A 224 -7.62 -22.69 22.30
CA GLU A 224 -6.45 -22.01 22.86
C GLU A 224 -5.81 -21.18 21.76
N LEU A 225 -5.57 -19.89 22.08
CA LEU A 225 -4.90 -18.96 21.19
C LEU A 225 -3.41 -19.29 21.19
N ALA A 226 -2.88 -19.63 20.03
CA ALA A 226 -1.46 -19.95 19.86
C ALA A 226 -0.70 -18.72 19.34
N ASN A 227 0.58 -18.64 19.69
CA ASN A 227 1.49 -17.66 19.11
C ASN A 227 1.94 -18.10 17.71
N LEU A 228 2.20 -17.14 16.83
CA LEU A 228 2.94 -17.39 15.60
C LEU A 228 4.33 -17.96 15.94
N LEU A 229 4.72 -19.05 15.29
CA LEU A 229 6.08 -19.58 15.37
C LEU A 229 6.97 -18.89 14.34
N LEU A 230 8.01 -18.22 14.83
CA LEU A 230 9.04 -17.58 14.01
C LEU A 230 10.21 -18.56 13.81
N PRO A 231 10.98 -18.46 12.71
CA PRO A 231 12.18 -19.27 12.53
C PRO A 231 13.23 -18.93 13.59
N GLU A 232 14.16 -19.84 13.87
CA GLU A 232 15.25 -19.62 14.84
C GLU A 232 16.10 -18.37 14.55
N SER A 233 16.14 -17.93 13.28
CA SER A 233 16.81 -16.72 12.85
C SER A 233 16.18 -16.19 11.56
N PHE A 234 16.22 -14.86 11.37
CA PHE A 234 15.91 -14.19 10.11
C PHE A 234 17.13 -14.03 9.18
N SER A 235 18.14 -14.91 9.34
CA SER A 235 19.33 -14.93 8.48
C SER A 235 18.95 -14.83 7.00
N GLY A 236 19.71 -14.06 6.22
CA GLY A 236 19.41 -13.82 4.80
C GLY A 236 18.50 -12.61 4.52
N LEU A 237 17.74 -12.12 5.51
CA LEU A 237 16.89 -10.93 5.36
C LEU A 237 17.62 -9.60 5.64
N SER A 238 18.86 -9.46 5.14
CA SER A 238 19.71 -8.29 5.43
C SER A 238 19.19 -6.98 4.81
N SER A 239 18.31 -7.05 3.80
CA SER A 239 17.69 -5.89 3.15
C SER A 239 16.39 -5.44 3.81
N LEU A 240 15.90 -6.16 4.83
CA LEU A 240 14.60 -5.89 5.44
C LEU A 240 14.61 -4.55 6.16
N LYS A 241 13.69 -3.66 5.78
CA LYS A 241 13.55 -2.30 6.34
C LYS A 241 12.35 -2.19 7.26
N SER A 242 11.28 -2.92 6.99
CA SER A 242 10.04 -2.89 7.79
C SER A 242 9.57 -4.30 8.10
N LEU A 243 9.35 -4.56 9.39
CA LEU A 243 8.79 -5.80 9.91
C LEU A 243 7.58 -5.51 10.80
N ASP A 244 6.42 -6.01 10.41
CA ASP A 244 5.21 -5.95 11.23
C ASP A 244 4.85 -7.34 11.77
N LEU A 245 4.90 -7.48 13.09
CA LEU A 245 4.56 -8.66 13.89
C LEU A 245 3.48 -8.31 14.93
N SER A 246 2.68 -7.27 14.67
CA SER A 246 1.63 -6.83 15.59
C SER A 246 0.49 -7.85 15.66
N ASP A 247 -0.10 -8.01 16.85
CA ASP A 247 -1.25 -8.90 17.08
C ASP A 247 -0.98 -10.38 16.71
N CYS A 248 0.25 -10.85 16.89
CA CYS A 248 0.68 -12.24 16.63
C CYS A 248 0.66 -13.13 17.88
N ASN A 249 0.12 -12.63 19.00
CA ASN A 249 0.11 -13.28 20.30
C ASN A 249 1.52 -13.71 20.78
N LEU A 250 2.56 -12.92 20.47
CA LEU A 250 3.94 -13.21 20.88
C LEU A 250 4.10 -13.12 22.41
N LEU A 251 4.73 -14.12 23.00
CA LEU A 251 5.05 -14.23 24.43
C LEU A 251 6.56 -14.04 24.66
N ASP A 252 6.98 -14.04 25.93
CA ASP A 252 8.40 -14.04 26.30
C ASP A 252 9.17 -15.16 25.57
N GLY A 253 10.27 -14.80 24.90
CA GLY A 253 11.10 -15.75 24.15
C GLY A 253 10.57 -16.14 22.76
N ALA A 254 9.42 -15.61 22.32
CA ALA A 254 8.87 -15.91 20.99
C ALA A 254 9.61 -15.21 19.84
N LEU A 255 10.31 -14.10 20.13
CA LEU A 255 11.14 -13.40 19.15
C LEU A 255 12.51 -14.07 19.03
N PRO A 256 12.95 -14.46 17.82
CA PRO A 256 14.26 -15.05 17.60
C PRO A 256 15.36 -13.98 17.65
N ASP A 257 16.61 -14.38 17.40
CA ASP A 257 17.69 -13.42 17.20
C ASP A 257 17.41 -12.54 15.96
N LEU A 258 17.36 -11.23 16.20
CA LEU A 258 17.10 -10.20 15.19
C LEU A 258 18.40 -9.55 14.66
N SER A 259 19.57 -9.94 15.17
CA SER A 259 20.88 -9.35 14.80
C SER A 259 21.17 -9.35 13.30
N SER A 260 20.64 -10.35 12.58
CA SER A 260 20.76 -10.48 11.12
C SER A 260 20.02 -9.40 10.32
N LEU A 261 19.05 -8.72 10.93
CA LEU A 261 18.21 -7.69 10.30
C LEU A 261 18.91 -6.31 10.31
N SER A 262 20.12 -6.24 9.76
CA SER A 262 21.01 -5.07 9.85
C SER A 262 20.48 -3.81 9.15
N SER A 263 19.52 -3.93 8.24
CA SER A 263 18.87 -2.79 7.58
C SER A 263 17.52 -2.40 8.18
N LEU A 264 17.07 -3.05 9.25
CA LEU A 264 15.72 -2.86 9.79
C LEU A 264 15.57 -1.47 10.39
N ARG A 265 14.55 -0.74 9.92
CA ARG A 265 14.27 0.65 10.31
C ARG A 265 12.97 0.79 11.07
N SER A 266 12.00 -0.07 10.79
CA SER A 266 10.69 -0.08 11.44
C SER A 266 10.36 -1.48 11.94
N LEU A 267 10.03 -1.59 13.22
CA LEU A 267 9.59 -2.82 13.87
C LEU A 267 8.27 -2.57 14.60
N ASN A 268 7.22 -3.27 14.21
CA ASN A 268 5.93 -3.21 14.89
C ASN A 268 5.66 -4.53 15.65
N LEU A 269 5.57 -4.43 16.98
CA LEU A 269 5.28 -5.50 17.93
C LEU A 269 4.01 -5.21 18.75
N SER A 270 3.20 -4.24 18.33
CA SER A 270 1.97 -3.82 19.01
C SER A 270 1.00 -5.00 19.24
N LYS A 271 0.13 -4.91 20.25
CA LYS A 271 -0.92 -5.91 20.56
C LYS A 271 -0.38 -7.32 20.84
N ASN A 272 0.83 -7.44 21.38
CA ASN A 272 1.40 -8.72 21.81
C ASN A 272 1.40 -8.86 23.35
N ASN A 273 1.72 -10.05 23.84
CA ASN A 273 1.51 -10.47 25.23
C ASN A 273 2.81 -10.76 26.00
N PHE A 274 3.97 -10.32 25.47
CA PHE A 274 5.25 -10.42 26.18
C PHE A 274 5.31 -9.44 27.36
N THR A 275 6.06 -9.82 28.38
CA THR A 275 6.25 -9.01 29.60
C THR A 275 7.49 -8.13 29.53
N ARG A 276 8.44 -8.51 28.68
CA ARG A 276 9.71 -7.81 28.43
C ARG A 276 10.08 -7.87 26.96
N LEU A 277 10.80 -6.86 26.50
CA LEU A 277 11.44 -6.87 25.19
C LEU A 277 12.66 -7.82 25.21
N PRO A 278 12.93 -8.56 24.13
CA PRO A 278 14.15 -9.35 24.03
C PRO A 278 15.39 -8.45 23.90
N ASP A 279 16.49 -8.86 24.52
CA ASP A 279 17.77 -8.14 24.46
C ASP A 279 18.27 -7.94 23.02
N ALA A 280 17.87 -8.83 22.11
CA ALA A 280 18.20 -8.76 20.68
C ALA A 280 17.74 -7.45 20.00
N ILE A 281 16.72 -6.76 20.52
CA ILE A 281 16.29 -5.45 19.98
C ILE A 281 17.40 -4.40 20.10
N SER A 282 18.24 -4.49 21.14
CA SER A 282 19.37 -3.57 21.34
C SER A 282 20.43 -3.66 20.25
N GLN A 283 20.48 -4.77 19.51
CA GLN A 283 21.47 -5.06 18.47
C GLN A 283 21.06 -4.52 17.09
N LEU A 284 19.83 -4.03 16.94
CA LEU A 284 19.32 -3.49 15.68
C LEU A 284 19.90 -2.09 15.42
N SER A 285 21.04 -2.01 14.74
CA SER A 285 21.81 -0.75 14.58
C SER A 285 21.18 0.31 13.65
N MET A 286 20.13 -0.04 12.92
CA MET A 286 19.44 0.89 11.99
C MET A 286 17.98 1.13 12.37
N LEU A 287 17.51 0.59 13.50
CA LEU A 287 16.12 0.67 13.92
C LEU A 287 15.79 2.10 14.30
N LYS A 288 14.90 2.75 13.55
CA LYS A 288 14.44 4.11 13.84
C LYS A 288 13.12 4.12 14.60
N LEU A 289 12.19 3.25 14.21
CA LEU A 289 10.82 3.21 14.73
C LEU A 289 10.50 1.86 15.37
N LEU A 290 10.04 1.88 16.61
CA LEU A 290 9.57 0.73 17.36
C LEU A 290 8.12 0.97 17.84
N CYS A 291 7.18 0.15 17.38
CA CYS A 291 5.79 0.19 17.83
C CYS A 291 5.47 -0.97 18.79
N LEU A 292 4.91 -0.65 19.95
CA LEU A 292 4.58 -1.51 21.09
C LEU A 292 3.18 -1.19 21.63
N ASP A 293 2.35 -0.50 20.84
CA ASP A 293 1.04 -0.06 21.27
C ASP A 293 0.18 -1.25 21.72
N ASN A 294 -0.60 -1.11 22.78
CA ASN A 294 -1.45 -2.14 23.38
C ASN A 294 -0.70 -3.41 23.85
N CYS A 295 0.59 -3.33 24.17
CA CYS A 295 1.30 -4.40 24.86
C CYS A 295 1.02 -4.33 26.38
N SER A 296 -0.19 -4.71 26.78
CA SER A 296 -0.72 -4.47 28.13
C SER A 296 0.10 -5.09 29.27
N LYS A 297 0.82 -6.19 28.99
CA LYS A 297 1.67 -6.91 29.96
C LYS A 297 3.11 -6.43 30.01
N LEU A 298 3.53 -5.53 29.12
CA LEU A 298 4.90 -5.04 29.04
C LEU A 298 5.25 -4.20 30.27
N GLN A 299 6.27 -4.63 31.01
CA GLN A 299 6.66 -4.01 32.29
C GLN A 299 7.76 -2.96 32.13
N SER A 300 8.66 -3.12 31.16
CA SER A 300 9.79 -2.22 30.94
C SER A 300 10.13 -2.03 29.46
N LEU A 301 10.73 -0.87 29.16
CA LEU A 301 11.35 -0.55 27.86
C LEU A 301 12.88 -0.68 27.92
N SER A 302 13.42 -1.53 28.80
CA SER A 302 14.86 -1.80 28.82
C SER A 302 15.33 -2.38 27.49
N CYS A 303 16.61 -2.17 27.15
CA CYS A 303 17.25 -2.79 25.98
C CYS A 303 16.81 -2.24 24.61
N LEU A 304 16.46 -0.95 24.52
CA LEU A 304 16.29 -0.27 23.23
C LEU A 304 17.63 -0.11 22.49
N SER A 305 17.58 -0.18 21.15
CA SER A 305 18.76 0.11 20.32
C SER A 305 19.14 1.59 20.40
N LEU A 306 20.44 1.88 20.36
CA LEU A 306 21.00 3.24 20.33
C LEU A 306 20.68 4.01 19.04
N SER A 307 20.16 3.34 18.02
CA SER A 307 19.67 3.96 16.79
C SER A 307 18.18 4.31 16.83
N THR A 308 17.46 3.81 17.84
CA THR A 308 16.02 4.04 17.99
C THR A 308 15.77 5.52 18.20
N LYS A 309 14.94 6.09 17.32
CA LYS A 309 14.51 7.48 17.37
C LYS A 309 13.07 7.61 17.91
N TYR A 310 12.24 6.61 17.65
CA TYR A 310 10.80 6.65 17.91
C TYR A 310 10.34 5.36 18.59
N VAL A 311 9.72 5.46 19.76
CA VAL A 311 9.09 4.34 20.48
C VAL A 311 7.66 4.68 20.82
N MET A 312 6.77 3.75 20.53
CA MET A 312 5.33 3.91 20.70
C MET A 312 4.81 2.82 21.59
N ALA A 313 4.30 3.17 22.74
CA ALA A 313 3.88 2.22 23.76
C ALA A 313 2.58 2.70 24.43
N ARG A 314 1.63 3.17 23.62
CA ARG A 314 0.32 3.62 24.09
C ARG A 314 -0.50 2.44 24.55
N GLY A 315 -1.27 2.59 25.62
CA GLY A 315 -2.06 1.49 26.18
C GLY A 315 -1.23 0.36 26.80
N CYS A 316 0.07 0.56 27.06
CA CYS A 316 0.90 -0.37 27.82
C CYS A 316 0.67 -0.17 29.33
N THR A 317 -0.38 -0.78 29.87
CA THR A 317 -0.85 -0.55 31.25
C THR A 317 0.11 -1.02 32.35
N SER A 318 0.98 -1.99 32.08
CA SER A 318 1.95 -2.51 33.07
C SER A 318 3.27 -1.74 33.10
N LEU A 319 3.41 -0.67 32.33
CA LEU A 319 4.68 0.01 32.11
C LEU A 319 4.92 1.08 33.21
N GLU A 320 5.40 0.61 34.37
CA GLU A 320 5.41 1.38 35.63
C GLU A 320 6.13 2.73 35.53
N ASN A 321 7.27 2.80 34.84
CA ASN A 321 8.13 4.00 34.79
C ASN A 321 7.68 5.06 33.78
N TYR A 322 6.74 4.76 32.89
CA TYR A 322 6.36 5.65 31.77
C TYR A 322 4.86 5.87 31.68
N SER A 323 4.10 5.45 32.70
CA SER A 323 2.63 5.50 32.70
C SER A 323 2.11 6.89 32.33
N ASN A 324 1.40 6.93 31.20
CA ASN A 324 0.78 8.12 30.60
C ASN A 324 1.70 9.33 30.41
N ASN A 325 2.98 9.09 30.13
CA ASN A 325 3.97 10.14 29.90
C ASN A 325 4.64 10.00 28.53
N SER A 326 5.07 11.14 27.99
CA SER A 326 6.05 11.21 26.92
C SER A 326 7.45 11.43 27.50
N VAL A 327 8.45 10.68 27.04
CA VAL A 327 9.82 10.81 27.52
C VAL A 327 10.76 11.05 26.35
N VAL A 328 11.63 12.05 26.49
CA VAL A 328 12.77 12.24 25.61
C VAL A 328 13.98 11.58 26.27
N TRP A 329 14.54 10.57 25.61
CA TRP A 329 15.64 9.75 26.10
C TRP A 329 16.91 10.04 25.30
N THR A 330 18.07 10.04 25.95
CA THR A 330 19.36 10.18 25.23
C THR A 330 19.75 8.84 24.63
N SER A 331 19.67 8.76 23.30
CA SER A 331 20.00 7.58 22.52
C SER A 331 21.36 7.82 21.87
N GLY A 332 22.34 6.95 22.12
CA GLY A 332 23.74 7.21 21.78
C GLY A 332 23.96 7.73 20.35
N GLU A 333 23.78 6.87 19.34
CA GLU A 333 23.99 7.22 17.93
C GLU A 333 22.83 8.05 17.33
N ALA A 334 21.60 7.86 17.81
CA ALA A 334 20.43 8.57 17.31
C ALA A 334 20.23 9.99 17.89
N GLY A 335 20.98 10.37 18.92
CA GLY A 335 20.82 11.63 19.64
C GLY A 335 19.70 11.57 20.68
N LEU A 336 18.51 12.06 20.33
CA LEU A 336 17.33 12.02 21.19
C LEU A 336 16.33 11.00 20.64
N ALA A 337 15.95 10.02 21.47
CA ALA A 337 14.84 9.13 21.22
C ALA A 337 13.58 9.67 21.89
N PHE A 338 12.46 9.55 21.22
CA PHE A 338 11.16 9.91 21.74
C PHE A 338 10.36 8.67 22.07
N ILE A 339 9.80 8.64 23.28
CA ILE A 339 8.97 7.54 23.77
C ILE A 339 7.59 8.11 24.10
N ASN A 340 6.56 7.64 23.40
CA ASN A 340 5.17 8.01 23.65
C ASN A 340 4.43 6.86 24.32
N CYS A 341 4.11 7.02 25.61
CA CYS A 341 3.35 6.09 26.42
C CYS A 341 1.97 6.63 26.82
N LEU A 342 1.42 7.59 26.06
CA LEU A 342 0.12 8.18 26.36
C LEU A 342 -1.01 7.15 26.20
N SER A 343 -2.07 7.30 26.97
CA SER A 343 -3.30 6.55 26.72
C SER A 343 -3.87 6.92 25.35
N PHE A 344 -4.60 5.98 24.73
CA PHE A 344 -5.41 6.34 23.57
C PHE A 344 -6.43 7.41 23.97
N LEU A 345 -6.65 8.35 23.07
CA LEU A 345 -7.69 9.35 23.23
C LEU A 345 -8.97 8.72 22.69
N GLU A 346 -9.99 8.64 23.54
CA GLU A 346 -11.34 8.26 23.14
C GLU A 346 -12.05 9.52 22.66
N ASP A 347 -12.66 9.45 21.47
CA ASP A 347 -13.59 10.49 21.04
C ASP A 347 -14.91 10.41 21.84
N GLU A 348 -15.80 11.39 21.68
CA GLU A 348 -17.08 11.44 22.40
C GLU A 348 -18.01 10.25 22.08
N GLU A 349 -17.69 9.45 21.06
CA GLU A 349 -18.43 8.26 20.64
C GLU A 349 -17.84 6.96 21.23
N GLY A 350 -16.78 7.07 22.05
CA GLY A 350 -16.10 5.93 22.68
C GLY A 350 -15.27 5.11 21.70
N LYS A 351 -14.92 5.68 20.53
CA LYS A 351 -14.07 5.03 19.54
C LYS A 351 -12.61 5.26 19.95
N ILE A 352 -11.92 4.16 20.24
CA ILE A 352 -10.47 4.17 20.39
C ILE A 352 -9.89 4.46 19.01
N THR A 353 -9.25 5.62 18.81
CA THR A 353 -8.43 5.84 17.62
C THR A 353 -7.30 4.80 17.64
N GLU A 354 -7.36 3.78 16.79
CA GLU A 354 -6.26 2.84 16.58
C GLU A 354 -5.06 3.64 16.06
N GLY A 355 -4.24 4.09 16.99
CA GLY A 355 -3.10 4.89 16.65
C GLY A 355 -2.08 4.06 15.89
N PHE A 356 -1.97 4.26 14.59
CA PHE A 356 -0.67 4.49 13.98
C PHE A 356 -0.42 5.99 14.14
N LEU A 357 0.73 6.43 14.66
CA LEU A 357 0.96 7.86 14.99
C LEU A 357 0.77 8.83 13.85
N LEU A 358 0.78 8.35 12.62
CA LEU A 358 0.66 9.18 11.45
C LEU A 358 -0.77 9.36 10.97
N ASP A 359 -1.71 8.48 11.36
CA ASP A 359 -3.06 8.53 10.80
C ASP A 359 -3.93 9.66 11.38
N SER A 360 -3.68 10.13 12.62
CA SER A 360 -4.51 11.19 13.25
C SER A 360 -3.99 12.63 13.14
N LEU A 361 -2.76 12.88 12.68
CA LEU A 361 -2.24 14.25 12.58
C LEU A 361 -2.78 15.03 11.36
N LEU A 362 -3.55 14.38 10.48
CA LEU A 362 -4.04 14.95 9.22
C LEU A 362 -5.56 14.90 9.02
N GLU A 363 -6.35 14.33 9.94
CA GLU A 363 -7.79 14.19 9.69
C GLU A 363 -8.66 15.38 10.11
N ASN A 364 -8.19 16.32 10.93
CA ASN A 364 -8.96 17.52 11.23
C ASN A 364 -8.03 18.67 11.57
N GLY A 365 -7.95 19.71 10.73
CA GLY A 365 -7.26 20.97 11.05
C GLY A 365 -7.85 21.68 12.29
N GLY A 366 -7.64 21.15 13.48
CA GLY A 366 -8.23 21.63 14.73
C GLY A 366 -7.69 20.89 15.95
N LYS A 367 -6.90 21.61 16.74
CA LYS A 367 -6.41 21.32 18.11
C LYS A 367 -5.52 20.08 18.31
N ILE A 368 -4.23 20.37 18.47
CA ILE A 368 -3.31 19.60 19.32
C ILE A 368 -4.03 19.33 20.65
N ILE A 369 -4.13 18.06 21.03
CA ILE A 369 -4.61 17.70 22.37
C ILE A 369 -3.54 18.20 23.35
N GLU A 370 -3.93 19.16 24.19
CA GLU A 370 -3.09 20.00 25.08
C GLU A 370 -2.20 19.25 26.08
N ASN A 371 -2.18 17.92 26.08
CA ASN A 371 -1.35 17.10 26.94
C ASN A 371 -0.72 16.02 26.04
N SER A 372 0.56 16.04 25.67
CA SER A 372 1.71 16.24 26.53
C SER A 372 3.00 16.14 25.71
N LEU A 373 3.54 17.30 25.34
CA LEU A 373 4.95 17.73 25.27
C LEU A 373 4.90 19.24 25.04
N PRO A 374 5.85 20.03 25.58
CA PRO A 374 6.02 21.39 25.10
C PRO A 374 6.26 21.37 23.57
N ASP A 375 5.51 22.16 22.79
CA ASP A 375 5.59 22.23 21.32
C ASP A 375 7.03 22.31 20.79
N ILE A 376 7.91 22.94 21.56
CA ILE A 376 9.34 23.12 21.28
C ILE A 376 10.14 21.79 21.18
N HIS A 377 9.69 20.71 21.83
CA HIS A 377 10.31 19.38 21.73
C HIS A 377 9.67 18.53 20.64
N PHE A 378 8.40 18.78 20.30
CA PHE A 378 7.64 18.00 19.33
C PHE A 378 7.96 18.41 17.88
N GLN A 379 8.17 19.70 17.61
CA GLN A 379 8.40 20.16 16.24
C GLN A 379 9.74 19.71 15.64
N PRO A 380 10.90 19.81 16.33
CA PRO A 380 12.16 19.29 15.81
C PRO A 380 12.13 17.76 15.62
N PHE A 381 11.36 17.09 16.48
CA PHE A 381 11.09 15.66 16.42
C PHE A 381 10.29 15.28 15.16
N TRP A 382 9.15 15.94 14.91
CA TRP A 382 8.30 15.70 13.74
C TRP A 382 9.06 15.98 12.44
N GLN A 383 9.86 17.05 12.43
CA GLN A 383 10.72 17.41 11.32
C GLN A 383 11.70 16.28 10.97
N SER A 384 12.48 15.81 11.94
CA SER A 384 13.46 14.73 11.76
C SER A 384 12.80 13.43 11.29
N TYR A 385 11.60 13.11 11.82
CA TYR A 385 10.83 11.94 11.43
C TYR A 385 10.43 11.99 9.96
N MET A 386 9.82 13.10 9.55
CA MET A 386 9.28 13.25 8.20
C MET A 386 10.39 13.33 7.16
N GLU A 387 11.51 13.97 7.47
CA GLU A 387 12.70 13.94 6.61
C GLU A 387 13.21 12.51 6.41
N ASP A 388 13.38 11.75 7.49
CA ASP A 388 13.79 10.34 7.43
C ASP A 388 12.79 9.50 6.61
N HIS A 389 11.49 9.69 6.86
CA HIS A 389 10.43 8.96 6.19
C HIS A 389 10.40 9.23 4.68
N ILE A 390 10.54 10.50 4.27
CA ILE A 390 10.56 10.88 2.85
C ILE A 390 11.84 10.40 2.16
N ARG A 391 13.00 10.39 2.84
CA ARG A 391 14.25 9.84 2.29
C ARG A 391 14.16 8.35 2.02
N GLU A 392 13.46 7.62 2.88
CA GLU A 392 13.38 6.17 2.81
C GLU A 392 12.24 5.66 1.92
N SER A 393 11.22 6.50 1.74
CA SER A 393 10.05 6.19 0.91
C SER A 393 10.28 6.66 -0.52
N GLU A 394 9.89 5.83 -1.48
CA GLU A 394 9.91 6.24 -2.89
C GLU A 394 8.78 7.23 -3.24
N GLU A 395 7.82 7.39 -2.32
CA GLU A 395 6.68 8.27 -2.46
C GLU A 395 6.06 8.58 -1.08
N PHE A 396 5.49 9.77 -0.91
CA PHE A 396 4.76 10.18 0.28
C PHE A 396 3.57 11.06 -0.13
N TYR A 397 2.41 10.93 0.51
CA TYR A 397 1.30 11.86 0.31
C TYR A 397 0.59 12.22 1.62
N SER A 398 -0.07 13.38 1.62
CA SER A 398 -0.82 13.92 2.75
C SER A 398 -1.97 14.80 2.26
N VAL A 399 -3.08 14.84 3.01
CA VAL A 399 -4.23 15.73 2.77
C VAL A 399 -4.31 16.71 3.94
N LEU A 400 -4.40 18.01 3.64
CA LEU A 400 -4.36 19.09 4.62
C LEU A 400 -5.51 20.08 4.42
N ASN A 401 -5.96 20.72 5.50
CA ASN A 401 -6.88 21.85 5.41
C ASN A 401 -6.14 23.10 4.97
N GLN A 402 -6.04 23.31 3.66
CA GLN A 402 -5.28 24.40 3.06
C GLN A 402 -6.17 25.29 2.18
N ILE A 403 -5.87 26.59 2.16
CA ILE A 403 -6.66 27.61 1.47
C ILE A 403 -5.95 28.11 0.19
N GLU A 404 -4.61 28.07 0.14
CA GLU A 404 -3.80 28.53 -1.01
C GLU A 404 -2.47 27.75 -1.14
N ILE A 405 -1.96 27.59 -2.36
CA ILE A 405 -0.69 26.89 -2.65
C ILE A 405 0.49 27.75 -2.16
N PRO A 406 1.46 27.20 -1.41
CA PRO A 406 2.57 27.98 -0.86
C PRO A 406 3.45 28.54 -1.97
N THR A 407 3.88 29.79 -1.84
CA THR A 407 4.80 30.46 -2.78
C THR A 407 6.16 29.78 -2.92
N TRP A 408 6.46 28.79 -2.07
CA TRP A 408 7.66 27.99 -2.17
C TRP A 408 7.66 27.03 -3.38
N PHE A 409 6.49 26.62 -3.88
CA PHE A 409 6.42 25.93 -5.17
C PHE A 409 6.76 26.94 -6.28
N ASP A 410 7.82 26.67 -7.03
CA ASP A 410 8.37 27.56 -8.04
C ASP A 410 7.63 27.47 -9.38
N HIS A 411 6.89 26.37 -9.61
CA HIS A 411 5.94 26.24 -10.70
C HIS A 411 4.53 26.15 -10.13
N GLN A 412 3.64 27.06 -10.53
CA GLN A 412 2.25 27.07 -10.09
C GLN A 412 1.32 27.41 -11.26
N ASN A 413 0.13 26.83 -11.26
CA ASN A 413 -0.89 27.15 -12.25
C ASN A 413 -2.30 27.15 -11.63
N ARG A 414 -3.17 28.00 -12.17
CA ARG A 414 -4.61 27.96 -11.89
C ARG A 414 -5.23 26.95 -12.84
N GLY A 415 -5.39 25.72 -12.37
CA GLY A 415 -5.94 24.63 -13.15
C GLY A 415 -5.49 23.25 -12.66
N SER A 416 -5.70 22.26 -13.52
CA SER A 416 -5.42 20.84 -13.25
C SER A 416 -4.00 20.40 -13.55
N ASP A 417 -3.19 21.19 -14.24
CA ASP A 417 -1.82 20.84 -14.62
C ASP A 417 -0.82 21.96 -14.40
N VAL A 418 0.41 21.54 -14.16
CA VAL A 418 1.61 22.36 -14.11
C VAL A 418 2.68 21.65 -14.94
N SER A 419 3.53 22.38 -15.66
CA SER A 419 4.62 21.80 -16.45
C SER A 419 5.96 22.21 -15.84
N ILE A 420 6.87 21.24 -15.71
CA ILE A 420 8.20 21.43 -15.14
C ILE A 420 9.24 21.09 -16.22
N PRO A 421 10.00 22.08 -16.71
CA PRO A 421 11.05 21.84 -17.70
C PRO A 421 12.26 21.15 -17.09
N LEU A 422 12.59 19.93 -17.51
CA LEU A 422 13.67 19.15 -16.92
C LEU A 422 15.07 19.60 -17.36
N TYR A 423 15.20 20.19 -18.55
CA TYR A 423 16.50 20.61 -19.08
C TYR A 423 17.21 21.67 -18.21
N GLN A 424 16.49 22.32 -17.30
CA GLN A 424 17.03 23.31 -16.36
C GLN A 424 17.63 22.67 -15.10
N TYR A 425 17.29 21.40 -14.83
CA TYR A 425 17.68 20.67 -13.63
C TYR A 425 18.67 19.57 -14.04
N GLY A 426 19.89 19.59 -13.51
CA GLY A 426 20.87 18.53 -13.76
C GLY A 426 20.40 17.16 -13.25
N THR A 427 21.27 16.16 -13.25
CA THR A 427 20.89 14.78 -12.84
C THR A 427 20.82 14.57 -11.32
N ASN A 428 21.06 15.60 -10.51
CA ASN A 428 21.31 15.48 -9.06
C ASN A 428 20.16 16.03 -8.20
N TRP A 429 18.92 15.60 -8.45
CA TRP A 429 17.75 15.90 -7.62
C TRP A 429 17.18 14.63 -6.98
N THR A 430 16.49 14.78 -5.85
CA THR A 430 16.01 13.69 -4.99
C THR A 430 14.58 13.28 -5.30
N GLY A 431 13.74 14.20 -5.77
CA GLY A 431 12.36 13.92 -6.15
C GLY A 431 11.59 15.15 -6.62
N ILE A 432 10.28 15.00 -6.75
CA ILE A 432 9.34 16.08 -7.11
C ILE A 432 8.35 16.24 -5.96
N ALA A 433 8.19 17.47 -5.48
CA ALA A 433 7.09 17.84 -4.60
C ALA A 433 5.95 18.44 -5.41
N LEU A 434 4.73 18.07 -5.04
CA LEU A 434 3.49 18.46 -5.71
C LEU A 434 2.49 18.88 -4.64
N CYS A 435 1.73 19.93 -4.93
CA CYS A 435 0.64 20.42 -4.10
C CYS A 435 -0.58 20.72 -4.96
N VAL A 436 -1.77 20.36 -4.48
CA VAL A 436 -3.03 20.51 -5.21
C VAL A 436 -4.04 21.17 -4.31
N ASP A 437 -4.62 22.28 -4.73
CA ASP A 437 -5.76 22.89 -4.06
C ASP A 437 -7.05 22.37 -4.68
N ILE A 438 -7.85 21.67 -3.88
CA ILE A 438 -9.15 21.13 -4.26
C ILE A 438 -10.26 21.68 -3.38
N LYS A 439 -11.45 21.81 -3.95
CA LYS A 439 -12.69 22.15 -3.25
C LYS A 439 -13.76 21.11 -3.54
N VAL A 440 -14.33 20.56 -2.47
CA VAL A 440 -15.39 19.56 -2.53
C VAL A 440 -16.71 20.20 -2.14
N GLN A 441 -17.68 20.16 -3.06
CA GLN A 441 -18.93 20.91 -2.95
C GLN A 441 -20.05 20.12 -2.24
N LYS A 442 -20.00 18.78 -2.25
CA LYS A 442 -21.00 17.91 -1.63
C LYS A 442 -20.36 16.70 -0.97
N ASN A 443 -21.06 16.16 0.03
CA ASN A 443 -20.57 15.02 0.77
C ASN A 443 -20.53 13.82 -0.17
N LEU A 444 -19.33 13.32 -0.46
CA LEU A 444 -19.12 12.25 -1.43
C LEU A 444 -19.63 10.90 -0.92
N SER A 445 -20.25 10.83 0.26
CA SER A 445 -20.80 9.63 0.91
C SER A 445 -22.13 9.13 0.32
N GLU A 446 -22.84 9.91 -0.50
CA GLU A 446 -24.15 9.54 -1.08
C GLU A 446 -24.08 8.96 -2.51
N VAL A 447 -22.89 8.59 -2.99
CA VAL A 447 -22.71 7.95 -4.31
C VAL A 447 -22.89 6.43 -4.20
N SER A 448 -23.62 5.85 -5.16
CA SER A 448 -24.15 4.48 -5.16
C SER A 448 -23.09 3.38 -4.93
N PRO A 449 -23.46 2.18 -4.43
CA PRO A 449 -22.53 1.09 -4.07
C PRO A 449 -21.76 0.41 -5.24
N GLY A 450 -21.59 1.08 -6.38
CA GLY A 450 -20.92 0.56 -7.57
C GLY A 450 -19.93 1.52 -8.23
N ASP A 451 -19.73 2.71 -7.70
CA ASP A 451 -18.68 3.63 -8.18
C ASP A 451 -17.31 3.29 -7.55
N PRO A 452 -16.19 3.59 -8.24
CA PRO A 452 -14.85 3.30 -7.75
C PRO A 452 -14.63 3.89 -6.35
N THR A 453 -13.88 3.19 -5.49
CA THR A 453 -13.49 3.69 -4.16
C THR A 453 -12.62 4.94 -4.20
N ASP A 454 -12.11 5.30 -5.38
CA ASP A 454 -11.18 6.40 -5.61
C ASP A 454 -11.78 7.38 -6.65
N PHE A 455 -12.12 8.61 -6.23
CA PHE A 455 -12.77 9.63 -7.07
C PHE A 455 -11.78 10.55 -7.82
N HIS A 456 -10.49 10.40 -7.53
CA HIS A 456 -9.41 11.19 -8.09
C HIS A 456 -8.31 10.32 -8.67
N GLU A 457 -7.78 10.78 -9.79
CA GLU A 457 -6.61 10.19 -10.43
C GLU A 457 -5.60 11.33 -10.65
N PHE A 458 -4.59 11.39 -9.80
CA PHE A 458 -3.43 12.22 -10.08
C PHE A 458 -2.60 11.48 -11.13
N ARG A 459 -2.46 12.07 -12.31
CA ARG A 459 -1.66 11.54 -13.41
C ARG A 459 -0.35 12.31 -13.49
N LEU A 460 0.76 11.61 -13.36
CA LEU A 460 2.04 12.18 -13.77
C LEU A 460 2.28 11.80 -15.24
N GLU A 461 2.24 12.78 -16.15
CA GLU A 461 2.59 12.60 -17.56
C GLU A 461 4.06 12.99 -17.78
N LEU A 462 4.80 12.15 -18.49
CA LEU A 462 6.21 12.34 -18.83
C LEU A 462 6.31 12.58 -20.33
N MET A 463 6.60 13.82 -20.74
CA MET A 463 6.53 14.24 -22.14
C MET A 463 7.84 13.93 -22.85
N HIS A 464 7.82 12.98 -23.78
CA HIS A 464 9.00 12.51 -24.54
C HIS A 464 9.07 13.04 -25.99
N GLY A 465 8.31 14.08 -26.32
CA GLY A 465 8.29 14.64 -27.70
C GLY A 465 7.71 13.68 -28.77
N GLY A 466 7.03 12.59 -28.37
CA GLY A 466 6.40 11.60 -29.25
C GLY A 466 5.04 11.10 -28.70
N PRO A 467 4.29 10.26 -29.45
CA PRO A 467 2.90 9.93 -29.15
C PRO A 467 2.67 8.86 -28.05
N GLU A 468 3.69 8.46 -27.29
CA GLU A 468 3.58 7.46 -26.22
C GLU A 468 3.81 8.11 -24.84
N ASP A 469 2.73 8.60 -24.22
CA ASP A 469 2.74 9.06 -22.84
C ASP A 469 2.51 7.86 -21.89
N PHE A 470 3.36 7.72 -20.87
CA PHE A 470 3.23 6.69 -19.83
C PHE A 470 2.72 7.32 -18.52
N PRO A 471 1.39 7.37 -18.27
CA PRO A 471 0.86 7.96 -17.06
C PRO A 471 1.11 7.08 -15.83
N ARG A 472 1.60 7.66 -14.74
CA ARG A 472 1.44 7.07 -13.40
C ARG A 472 0.18 7.64 -12.75
N ASN A 473 -0.70 6.74 -12.31
CA ASN A 473 -1.97 7.09 -11.70
C ASN A 473 -1.90 6.89 -10.18
N TYR A 474 -2.17 7.94 -9.43
CA TYR A 474 -2.31 7.88 -7.98
C TYR A 474 -3.77 8.07 -7.59
N LYS A 475 -4.26 7.14 -6.77
CA LYS A 475 -5.64 7.05 -6.33
C LYS A 475 -5.72 7.33 -4.83
N PHE A 476 -6.68 8.15 -4.41
CA PHE A 476 -6.79 8.61 -3.01
C PHE A 476 -8.07 8.07 -2.36
N PRO A 477 -8.00 7.62 -1.08
CA PRO A 477 -9.15 7.06 -0.37
C PRO A 477 -10.29 8.08 -0.16
N ARG A 478 -11.53 7.65 -0.41
CA ARG A 478 -12.78 8.45 -0.28
C ARG A 478 -13.06 8.94 1.14
N ASP A 479 -12.69 8.15 2.14
CA ASP A 479 -12.97 8.38 3.56
C ASP A 479 -12.24 9.61 4.13
N LYS A 480 -11.20 10.09 3.45
CA LYS A 480 -10.37 11.23 3.89
C LYS A 480 -10.80 12.59 3.34
N ILE A 481 -11.91 12.67 2.60
CA ILE A 481 -12.36 13.90 1.94
C ILE A 481 -13.80 14.23 2.34
N HIS A 482 -13.97 15.36 3.01
CA HIS A 482 -15.28 15.90 3.40
C HIS A 482 -15.64 17.15 2.59
N VAL A 483 -16.81 17.73 2.83
CA VAL A 483 -17.17 19.01 2.19
C VAL A 483 -16.23 20.11 2.71
N GLY A 484 -15.49 20.79 1.82
CA GLY A 484 -14.47 21.75 2.23
C GLY A 484 -13.43 22.07 1.15
N SER A 485 -12.41 22.85 1.51
CA SER A 485 -11.22 23.08 0.67
C SER A 485 -9.99 22.42 1.32
N PHE A 486 -9.18 21.74 0.52
CA PHE A 486 -8.07 20.93 0.97
C PHE A 486 -6.86 21.06 0.03
N GLY A 487 -5.67 20.91 0.62
CA GLY A 487 -4.40 20.73 -0.07
C GLY A 487 -4.00 19.27 -0.10
N ILE A 488 -3.79 18.68 -1.28
CA ILE A 488 -3.12 17.38 -1.41
C ILE A 488 -1.63 17.62 -1.64
N TRP A 489 -0.79 17.08 -0.77
CA TRP A 489 0.66 17.13 -0.86
C TRP A 489 1.19 15.78 -1.29
N LEU A 490 2.11 15.77 -2.24
CA LEU A 490 2.70 14.56 -2.79
C LEU A 490 4.20 14.76 -3.00
N TYR A 491 4.99 13.78 -2.62
CA TYR A 491 6.40 13.65 -2.97
C TYR A 491 6.60 12.36 -3.75
N ILE A 492 7.34 12.44 -4.85
CA ILE A 492 7.73 11.28 -5.66
C ILE A 492 9.25 11.29 -5.81
N SER A 493 9.93 10.22 -5.41
CA SER A 493 11.39 10.17 -5.49
C SER A 493 11.88 10.04 -6.94
N HIS A 494 13.06 10.57 -7.21
CA HIS A 494 13.75 10.40 -8.50
C HIS A 494 13.94 8.91 -8.84
N ALA A 495 14.27 8.09 -7.83
CA ALA A 495 14.42 6.64 -8.00
C ALA A 495 13.12 5.97 -8.50
N LYS A 496 11.96 6.43 -8.04
CA LYS A 496 10.65 5.93 -8.49
C LYS A 496 10.35 6.31 -9.95
N LEU A 497 10.81 7.48 -10.37
CA LEU A 497 10.65 7.94 -11.75
C LEU A 497 11.60 7.19 -12.69
N GLY A 498 12.81 6.87 -12.22
CA GLY A 498 13.67 5.83 -12.79
C GLY A 498 13.99 6.04 -14.28
N VAL A 499 13.89 4.95 -15.05
CA VAL A 499 14.18 4.90 -16.51
C VAL A 499 13.20 5.78 -17.32
N LEU A 500 12.04 6.12 -16.76
CA LEU A 500 11.01 6.91 -17.47
C LEU A 500 11.41 8.37 -17.67
N LEU A 501 12.51 8.83 -17.07
CA LEU A 501 13.06 10.17 -17.31
C LEU A 501 14.00 10.23 -18.53
N HIS A 502 14.37 9.08 -19.11
CA HIS A 502 15.38 9.05 -20.17
C HIS A 502 14.81 9.57 -21.50
N GLY A 503 15.22 10.78 -21.90
CA GLY A 503 14.71 11.45 -23.11
C GLY A 503 13.40 12.22 -22.88
N CYS A 504 13.07 12.51 -21.62
CA CYS A 504 11.95 13.35 -21.25
C CYS A 504 12.40 14.82 -21.18
N ASP A 505 11.73 15.71 -21.91
CA ASP A 505 12.05 17.14 -21.93
C ASP A 505 11.33 17.90 -20.80
N ASP A 506 10.08 17.51 -20.51
CA ASP A 506 9.21 18.13 -19.52
C ASP A 506 8.44 17.08 -18.72
N ILE A 507 8.27 17.31 -17.41
CA ILE A 507 7.31 16.57 -16.58
C ILE A 507 6.05 17.40 -16.43
N ARG A 508 4.89 16.79 -16.70
CA ARG A 508 3.60 17.44 -16.51
C ARG A 508 2.76 16.67 -15.50
N PRO A 509 2.82 17.04 -14.21
CA PRO A 509 1.80 16.63 -13.26
C PRO A 509 0.44 17.18 -13.70
N PHE A 510 -0.50 16.28 -13.97
CA PHE A 510 -1.88 16.58 -14.35
C PHE A 510 -2.86 15.85 -13.44
N ILE A 511 -3.92 16.53 -13.05
CA ILE A 511 -4.84 16.04 -12.03
C ILE A 511 -6.19 15.89 -12.68
N LYS A 512 -6.68 14.67 -12.70
CA LYS A 512 -7.99 14.37 -13.24
C LYS A 512 -8.93 13.98 -12.12
N THR A 513 -10.04 14.70 -12.03
CA THR A 513 -11.17 14.26 -11.20
C THR A 513 -12.26 13.68 -12.09
N TYR A 514 -12.90 12.61 -11.61
CA TYR A 514 -14.05 11.99 -12.25
C TYR A 514 -15.38 12.42 -11.64
N SER A 515 -15.32 13.23 -10.56
CA SER A 515 -16.50 13.76 -9.89
C SER A 515 -16.76 15.19 -10.33
N ALA A 516 -18.01 15.48 -10.69
CA ALA A 516 -18.45 16.84 -10.96
C ALA A 516 -18.53 17.70 -9.67
N ASP A 517 -18.51 17.06 -8.49
CA ASP A 517 -18.62 17.73 -7.19
C ASP A 517 -17.28 18.23 -6.65
N ILE A 518 -16.19 18.05 -7.41
CA ILE A 518 -14.83 18.39 -6.97
C ILE A 518 -14.19 19.33 -7.98
N GLU A 519 -13.77 20.48 -7.47
CA GLU A 519 -13.19 21.58 -8.23
C GLU A 519 -11.70 21.67 -7.90
N ILE A 520 -10.83 21.58 -8.92
CA ILE A 520 -9.39 21.83 -8.76
C ILE A 520 -9.15 23.32 -8.96
N LYS A 521 -8.71 24.01 -7.92
CA LYS A 521 -8.46 25.46 -7.95
C LYS A 521 -7.07 25.80 -8.47
N GLY A 522 -6.10 24.94 -8.20
CA GLY A 522 -4.74 25.10 -8.67
C GLY A 522 -3.84 23.93 -8.33
N CYS A 523 -2.66 23.95 -8.91
CA CYS A 523 -1.59 23.01 -8.60
C CYS A 523 -0.23 23.72 -8.57
N GLY A 524 0.67 23.16 -7.76
CA GLY A 524 2.03 23.63 -7.57
C GLY A 524 3.00 22.45 -7.67
N ALA A 525 4.17 22.68 -8.22
CA ALA A 525 5.21 21.69 -8.34
C ALA A 525 6.60 22.29 -8.13
N ARG A 526 7.52 21.47 -7.61
CA ARG A 526 8.92 21.82 -7.41
C ARG A 526 9.82 20.59 -7.47
N ILE A 527 10.93 20.69 -8.20
CA ILE A 527 12.01 19.69 -8.13
C ILE A 527 12.75 19.86 -6.80
N LEU A 528 12.94 18.77 -6.06
CA LEU A 528 13.64 18.78 -4.78
C LEU A 528 15.08 18.35 -4.95
N HIS A 529 16.02 19.14 -4.43
CA HIS A 529 17.32 18.65 -4.04
C HIS A 529 17.31 18.28 -2.55
N GLU A 530 18.40 17.67 -2.12
CA GLU A 530 18.65 17.25 -0.74
C GLU A 530 18.41 18.38 0.30
N ARG A 531 18.76 19.63 -0.05
CA ARG A 531 18.55 20.80 0.81
C ARG A 531 17.09 21.30 0.79
N ASP A 532 16.36 21.08 -0.30
CA ASP A 532 14.96 21.47 -0.43
C ASP A 532 14.06 20.52 0.37
N LEU A 533 14.47 19.27 0.59
CA LEU A 533 13.69 18.32 1.39
C LEU A 533 13.45 18.80 2.82
N VAL A 534 14.48 19.35 3.47
CA VAL A 534 14.37 19.91 4.82
C VAL A 534 13.33 21.04 4.82
N GLN A 535 13.39 21.93 3.83
CA GLN A 535 12.43 23.03 3.70
C GLN A 535 11.02 22.55 3.38
N PHE A 536 10.87 21.54 2.53
CA PHE A 536 9.59 20.91 2.20
C PHE A 536 8.90 20.42 3.47
N VAL A 537 9.63 19.68 4.30
CA VAL A 537 9.11 19.19 5.58
C VAL A 537 8.83 20.34 6.54
N GLN A 538 9.67 21.39 6.60
CA GLN A 538 9.40 22.57 7.44
C GLN A 538 8.10 23.27 7.04
N ILE A 539 7.85 23.45 5.74
CA ILE A 539 6.64 24.09 5.24
C ILE A 539 5.44 23.20 5.53
N LEU A 540 5.56 21.89 5.30
CA LEU A 540 4.52 20.93 5.65
C LEU A 540 4.20 20.99 7.15
N SER A 541 5.22 21.08 8.01
CA SER A 541 5.10 21.29 9.46
C SER A 541 4.31 22.56 9.77
N GLN A 542 4.66 23.67 9.13
CA GLN A 542 3.98 24.95 9.34
C GLN A 542 2.51 24.92 8.92
N GLN A 543 2.17 24.21 7.84
CA GLN A 543 0.78 24.04 7.43
C GLN A 543 -0.01 23.18 8.43
N ILE A 544 0.64 22.22 9.09
CA ILE A 544 0.00 21.35 10.08
C ILE A 544 -0.15 22.04 11.44
N PHE A 545 0.89 22.73 11.92
CA PHE A 545 0.96 23.27 13.29
C PHE A 545 0.73 24.80 13.39
N GLY A 546 0.72 25.53 12.27
CA GLY A 546 0.57 26.99 12.21
C GLY A 546 1.86 27.77 12.50
N ASN A 547 1.89 29.06 12.10
CA ASN A 547 3.08 29.94 12.19
C ASN A 547 3.38 30.50 13.60
N GLY A 548 2.97 29.84 14.69
CA GLY A 548 2.89 30.48 16.00
C GLY A 548 3.30 29.65 17.20
N ARG A 549 4.60 29.40 17.36
CA ARG A 549 5.38 29.70 18.59
C ARG A 549 6.86 29.37 18.37
N PHE A 550 7.73 30.32 18.72
CA PHE A 550 9.20 30.28 18.73
C PHE A 550 9.93 30.67 17.44
N LEU A 551 9.76 31.94 17.06
CA LEU A 551 10.92 32.75 16.71
C LEU A 551 11.39 33.49 17.98
N ALA A 552 12.72 33.50 18.16
CA ALA A 552 13.51 34.27 19.13
C ALA A 552 13.63 33.73 20.57
N GLY A 553 14.77 33.10 20.81
CA GLY A 553 15.45 33.02 22.11
C GLY A 553 16.94 32.84 21.84
N SER A 554 17.64 33.97 21.78
CA SER A 554 19.10 34.11 21.77
C SER A 554 19.79 33.38 22.91
#